data_AF-I3RGH7-F1
#
_entry.id   AF-I3RGH7-F1
#
_cell.length_a   1.000
_cell.length_b   1.000
_cell.length_c   1.000
_cell.angle_alpha   90.00
_cell.angle_beta   90.00
_cell.angle_gamma   90.00
#
_symmetry.space_group_name_H-M   'P 1'
#
loop_
_entity.id
_entity.type
_entity.pdbx_description
1 polymer ?
#
loop_
_entity_poly.entity_id
_entity_poly.type
_entity_poly.pdbx_seq_one_letter_code
_entity_poly.pdbx_strand_id
1 'polypeptide(L)'
;MIYGVLLSIPEKFVKKYEDEVRKAIGYGIARGDVISFTEARYKGDVAFVMLTRSQKAAERMVNELRELPINVKVIEIEGES
;
A
#
# COMPACT_ATOMS: atom_id res chain seq x y z
N MET A 1 0.51 8.57 -16.21
CA MET A 1 1.05 7.51 -15.35
C MET A 1 0.38 7.57 -13.99
N ILE A 2 -0.28 6.50 -13.56
CA ILE A 2 -0.83 6.35 -12.21
C ILE A 2 0.07 5.35 -11.47
N TYR A 3 0.40 5.64 -10.21
CA TYR A 3 1.24 4.77 -9.40
C TYR A 3 0.39 4.07 -8.35
N GLY A 4 0.28 2.75 -8.46
CA GLY A 4 -0.31 1.88 -7.47
C GLY A 4 0.75 1.36 -6.49
N VAL A 5 0.35 1.08 -5.24
CA VAL A 5 1.14 0.25 -4.31
C VAL A 5 0.26 -0.91 -3.86
N LEU A 6 0.73 -2.13 -4.13
CA LEU A 6 0.16 -3.35 -3.58
C LEU A 6 0.92 -3.70 -2.31
N LEU A 7 0.18 -3.94 -1.24
CA LEU A 7 0.72 -4.53 -0.01
C LEU A 7 -0.06 -5.78 0.37
N SER A 8 0.66 -6.76 0.93
CA SER A 8 0.11 -8.06 1.33
C SER A 8 0.68 -8.44 2.69
N ILE A 9 -0.21 -8.66 3.66
CA ILE A 9 0.12 -9.10 5.01
C ILE A 9 -0.13 -10.61 5.08
N PRO A 10 0.91 -11.44 5.29
CA PRO A 10 0.73 -12.86 5.49
C PRO A 10 -0.28 -13.15 6.62
N GLU A 11 -1.17 -14.13 6.45
CA GLU A 11 -2.26 -14.41 7.39
C GLU A 11 -1.79 -14.51 8.86
N LYS A 12 -0.64 -15.18 9.10
CA LYS A 12 0.00 -15.31 10.42
C LYS A 12 0.40 -13.99 11.09
N PHE A 13 0.46 -12.90 10.33
CA PHE A 13 0.93 -11.58 10.74
C PHE A 13 -0.19 -10.54 10.82
N VAL A 14 -1.39 -10.84 10.28
CA VAL A 14 -2.54 -9.92 10.22
C VAL A 14 -2.86 -9.32 11.59
N LYS A 15 -3.07 -10.16 12.61
CA LYS A 15 -3.41 -9.70 13.97
C LYS A 15 -2.40 -8.72 14.60
N LYS A 16 -1.15 -8.73 14.13
CA LYS A 16 -0.09 -7.90 14.68
C LYS A 16 0.13 -6.61 13.89
N TYR A 17 0.00 -6.65 12.56
CA TYR A 17 0.44 -5.55 11.70
C TYR A 17 -0.68 -4.89 10.88
N GLU A 18 -1.90 -5.44 10.86
CA GLU A 18 -2.99 -4.85 10.08
C GLU A 18 -3.27 -3.41 10.52
N ASP A 19 -3.39 -3.16 11.83
CA ASP A 19 -3.64 -1.83 12.37
C ASP A 19 -2.51 -0.85 12.06
N GLU A 20 -1.26 -1.31 12.08
CA GLU A 20 -0.09 -0.50 11.78
C GLU A 20 -0.05 -0.11 10.30
N VAL A 21 -0.35 -1.05 9.41
CA VAL A 21 -0.50 -0.83 7.98
C VAL A 21 -1.62 0.18 7.70
N ARG A 22 -2.79 0.02 8.32
CA ARG A 22 -3.92 0.95 8.18
C ARG A 22 -3.56 2.35 8.65
N LYS A 23 -2.82 2.48 9.75
CA LYS A 23 -2.31 3.78 10.24
C LYS A 23 -1.36 4.42 9.24
N ALA A 24 -0.41 3.67 8.68
CA ALA A 24 0.51 4.18 7.66
C ALA A 24 -0.24 4.70 6.43
N ILE A 25 -1.23 3.95 5.94
CA ILE A 25 -2.12 4.38 4.84
C ILE A 25 -2.86 5.67 5.22
N GLY A 26 -3.41 5.74 6.43
CA GLY A 26 -4.08 6.94 6.96
C GLY A 26 -3.18 8.17 6.98
N TYR A 27 -1.92 8.03 7.41
CA TYR A 27 -0.93 9.11 7.33
C TYR A 27 -0.62 9.51 5.88
N GLY A 28 -0.53 8.54 4.98
CA GLY A 28 -0.40 8.78 3.54
C GLY A 28 -1.54 9.62 2.97
N ILE A 29 -2.79 9.34 3.37
CA ILE A 29 -3.97 10.13 2.98
C ILE A 29 -3.89 11.54 3.55
N ALA A 30 -3.58 11.68 4.85
CA ALA A 30 -3.50 12.99 5.51
C ALA A 30 -2.43 13.91 4.91
N ARG A 31 -1.32 13.35 4.43
CA ARG A 31 -0.28 14.09 3.69
C ARG A 31 -0.66 14.39 2.23
N GLY A 32 -1.73 13.78 1.74
CA GLY A 32 -2.12 13.81 0.33
C GLY A 32 -1.21 12.99 -0.57
N ASP A 33 -0.44 12.04 -0.04
CA ASP A 33 0.40 11.11 -0.83
C ASP A 33 -0.46 10.01 -1.48
N VAL A 34 -1.46 9.52 -0.75
CA VAL A 34 -2.43 8.49 -1.17
C VAL A 34 -3.73 9.15 -1.60
N ILE A 35 -4.20 8.83 -2.81
CA ILE A 35 -5.45 9.33 -3.39
C ILE A 35 -6.62 8.46 -2.94
N SER A 36 -6.44 7.14 -3.01
CA SER A 36 -7.45 6.16 -2.60
C SER A 36 -6.77 4.86 -2.21
N PHE A 37 -7.47 4.04 -1.43
CA PHE A 37 -7.05 2.67 -1.17
C PHE A 37 -8.26 1.75 -1.08
N THR A 38 -8.04 0.47 -1.33
CA THR A 38 -9.02 -0.59 -1.12
C THR A 38 -8.37 -1.77 -0.44
N GLU A 39 -9.13 -2.42 0.41
CA GLU A 39 -8.81 -3.75 0.92
C GLU A 39 -9.15 -4.81 -0.12
N ALA A 40 -8.35 -5.87 -0.12
CA ALA A 40 -8.49 -7.02 -0.99
C ALA A 40 -8.02 -8.28 -0.26
N ARG A 41 -8.23 -9.44 -0.89
CA ARG A 41 -7.58 -10.69 -0.50
C ARG A 41 -6.72 -11.19 -1.64
N TYR A 42 -5.49 -11.61 -1.33
CA TYR A 42 -4.59 -12.15 -2.33
C TYR A 42 -3.93 -13.41 -1.81
N LYS A 43 -4.26 -14.56 -2.42
CA LYS A 43 -3.69 -15.87 -2.04
C LYS A 43 -3.81 -16.24 -0.54
N GLY A 44 -4.86 -15.77 0.13
CA GLY A 44 -5.08 -16.00 1.57
C GLY A 44 -4.57 -14.86 2.47
N ASP A 45 -3.74 -13.97 1.94
CA ASP A 45 -3.28 -12.79 2.65
C ASP A 45 -4.34 -11.68 2.67
N VAL A 46 -4.28 -10.84 3.70
CA VAL A 46 -4.95 -9.54 3.70
C VAL A 46 -4.11 -8.59 2.85
N ALA A 47 -4.70 -8.07 1.78
CA ALA A 47 -4.01 -7.20 0.85
C ALA A 47 -4.66 -5.81 0.84
N PHE A 48 -3.87 -4.79 0.53
CA PHE A 48 -4.38 -3.47 0.23
C PHE A 48 -3.76 -2.98 -1.08
N VAL A 49 -4.57 -2.27 -1.86
CA VAL A 49 -4.13 -1.60 -3.07
C VAL A 49 -4.38 -0.12 -2.87
N MET A 50 -3.35 0.70 -3.01
CA MET A 50 -3.46 2.15 -2.92
C MET A 50 -3.04 2.83 -4.22
N LEU A 51 -3.77 3.87 -4.60
CA LEU A 51 -3.38 4.79 -5.68
C LEU A 51 -2.67 5.98 -5.06
N THR A 52 -1.54 6.36 -5.64
CA THR A 52 -0.70 7.45 -5.15
C THR A 52 -0.57 8.53 -6.21
N ARG A 53 -0.35 9.77 -5.76
CA ARG A 53 -0.30 10.95 -6.64
C ARG A 53 0.94 11.06 -7.51
N SER A 54 2.00 10.33 -7.17
CA SER A 54 3.29 10.39 -7.86
C SER A 54 4.16 9.20 -7.48
N GLN A 55 5.19 8.94 -8.27
CA GLN A 55 6.21 7.94 -7.96
C GLN A 55 6.83 8.16 -6.57
N LYS A 56 7.18 9.41 -6.24
CA LYS A 56 7.78 9.76 -4.95
C LYS A 56 6.86 9.45 -3.77
N ALA A 57 5.55 9.62 -3.96
CA ALA A 57 4.57 9.24 -2.95
C ALA A 57 4.51 7.71 -2.77
N ALA A 58 4.52 6.95 -3.87
CA ALA A 58 4.60 5.48 -3.82
C ALA A 58 5.87 4.99 -3.10
N GLU A 59 7.03 5.53 -3.46
CA GLU A 59 8.31 5.18 -2.82
C GLU A 59 8.34 5.49 -1.32
N ARG A 60 7.77 6.62 -0.91
CA ARG A 60 7.63 6.96 0.51
C ARG A 60 6.79 5.92 1.24
N MET A 61 5.63 5.56 0.69
CA MET A 61 4.77 4.54 1.29
C MET A 61 5.48 3.18 1.41
N VAL A 62 6.25 2.79 0.39
CA VAL A 62 7.08 1.58 0.44
C VAL A 62 8.11 1.65 1.55
N ASN A 63 8.83 2.77 1.67
CA ASN A 63 9.87 2.93 2.68
C ASN A 63 9.31 2.91 4.11
N GLU A 64 8.16 3.54 4.36
CA GLU A 64 7.48 3.50 5.66
C GLU A 64 7.05 2.08 6.06
N LEU A 65 6.70 1.24 5.08
CA LEU A 65 6.21 -0.11 5.30
C LEU A 65 7.31 -1.20 5.20
N ARG A 66 8.53 -0.82 4.80
CA ARG A 66 9.62 -1.75 4.47
C ARG A 66 10.16 -2.53 5.67
N GLU A 67 10.05 -1.96 6.87
CA GLU A 67 10.54 -2.58 8.10
C GLU A 67 9.58 -3.67 8.63
N LEU A 68 8.36 -3.70 8.12
CA LEU A 68 7.36 -4.70 8.50
C LEU A 68 7.60 -6.00 7.71
N PRO A 69 7.33 -7.17 8.31
CA PRO A 69 7.46 -8.47 7.63
C PRO A 69 6.26 -8.72 6.69
N ILE A 70 6.01 -7.78 5.77
CA ILE A 70 4.91 -7.77 4.80
C ILE A 70 5.48 -7.56 3.40
N ASN A 71 4.72 -7.94 2.38
CA ASN A 71 5.12 -7.72 0.99
C ASN A 71 4.59 -6.37 0.53
N VAL A 72 5.44 -5.54 -0.08
CA VAL A 72 5.04 -4.25 -0.68
C VAL A 72 5.66 -4.13 -2.06
N LYS A 73 4.86 -3.75 -3.06
CA LYS A 73 5.28 -3.60 -4.46
C LYS A 73 4.64 -2.37 -5.09
N VAL A 74 5.45 -1.54 -5.76
CA VAL A 74 4.94 -0.46 -6.62
C VAL A 74 4.50 -1.05 -7.95
N ILE A 75 3.35 -0.61 -8.45
CA ILE A 75 2.77 -0.98 -9.73
C ILE A 75 2.61 0.31 -10.52
N GLU A 76 3.20 0.37 -11.70
CA GLU A 76 2.98 1.47 -12.63
C GLU A 76 1.80 1.12 -13.53
N ILE A 77 0.83 2.03 -13.61
CA ILE A 77 -0.36 1.89 -14.43
C ILE A 77 -0.29 2.97 -15.49
N GLU A 78 0.00 2.55 -16.72
CA GLU A 78 -0.13 3.38 -17.90
C GLU A 78 -1.60 3.43 -18.30
N GLY A 79 -2.15 4.64 -18.45
CA GLY A 79 -3.50 4.77 -19.00
C GLY A 79 -3.42 4.66 -20.51
N GLU A 80 -4.32 3.88 -21.12
CA GLU A 80 -4.51 3.96 -22.56
C GLU A 80 -4.89 5.41 -22.92
N SER A 81 -4.12 6.01 -23.84
CA SER A 81 -4.36 7.35 -24.38
C SER A 81 -5.16 7.27 -25.66
#